data_AF-C9YEW5-F1
#
_entry.id   AF-C9YEW5-F1
#
_cell.length_a   1.000
_cell.length_b   1.000
_cell.length_c   1.000
_cell.angle_alpha   90.00
_cell.angle_beta   90.00
_cell.angle_gamma   90.00
#
_symmetry.space_group_name_H-M   'P 1'
#
loop_
_entity.id
_entity.type
_entity.pdbx_description
1 polymer ?
#
loop_
_entity_poly.entity_id
_entity_poly.type
_entity_poly.pdbx_seq_one_letter_code
_entity_poly.pdbx_strand_id
1 'polypeptide(L)'
;MLNTLNAVFPIRYTVMGLSVFALLLSVFSLLVFGAGLATFLLAAILVGVGVYDLRQTKRSILRNYPIIGHLRFMLEFVRPEIRQYFIESDNEATPFSRSQRSLVYQRAKGEPDKRPFGTQLDVHAEGYEWVNHSVAPTKIASHDFRITIGEGTAQPYSASVFNISAMSFGALSANAIPGVKQGRQTRQLCARHGRGLHLSPPPRARR
;
A
#
# COMPACT_ATOMS: atom_id res chain seq x y z
N MET A 1 -12.96 4.83 -31.01
CA MET A 1 -11.73 4.76 -31.84
C MET A 1 -10.77 3.66 -31.42
N LEU A 2 -10.39 3.51 -30.14
CA LEU A 2 -9.44 2.46 -29.72
C LEU A 2 -9.99 1.03 -29.87
N ASN A 3 -11.30 0.82 -29.67
CA ASN A 3 -11.92 -0.51 -29.78
C ASN A 3 -11.99 -1.04 -31.23
N THR A 4 -12.19 -0.15 -32.22
CA THR A 4 -12.22 -0.52 -33.64
C THR A 4 -10.82 -0.86 -34.17
N LEU A 5 -9.79 -0.15 -33.71
CA LEU A 5 -8.39 -0.47 -34.02
C LEU A 5 -7.98 -1.84 -33.47
N ASN A 6 -8.36 -2.16 -32.23
CA ASN A 6 -8.06 -3.44 -31.58
C ASN A 6 -8.68 -4.66 -32.29
N ALA A 7 -9.77 -4.46 -33.04
CA ALA A 7 -10.44 -5.52 -33.80
C ALA A 7 -9.69 -5.88 -35.10
N VAL A 8 -8.97 -4.93 -35.70
CA VAL A 8 -8.22 -5.13 -36.95
C VAL A 8 -6.75 -5.44 -36.66
N PHE A 9 -6.16 -4.77 -35.66
CA PHE A 9 -4.80 -5.02 -35.22
C PHE A 9 -4.71 -4.86 -33.70
N PRO A 10 -4.35 -5.92 -32.94
CA PRO A 10 -4.26 -5.81 -31.50
C PRO A 10 -3.26 -4.70 -31.14
N ILE A 11 -3.73 -3.68 -30.42
CA ILE A 11 -2.92 -2.50 -30.04
C ILE A 11 -1.61 -2.92 -29.35
N ARG A 12 -1.63 -4.09 -28.72
CA ARG A 12 -0.51 -4.72 -28.03
C ARG A 12 0.71 -4.99 -28.92
N TYR A 13 0.51 -5.23 -30.22
CA TYR A 13 1.60 -5.53 -31.18
C TYR A 13 1.99 -4.34 -32.05
N THR A 14 1.41 -3.16 -31.82
CA THR A 14 1.64 -1.97 -32.65
C THR A 14 3.11 -1.58 -32.72
N VAL A 15 3.80 -1.58 -31.58
CA VAL A 15 5.23 -1.26 -31.51
C VAL A 15 6.07 -2.28 -32.26
N MET A 16 5.75 -3.57 -32.15
CA MET A 16 6.41 -4.62 -32.93
C MET A 16 6.18 -4.44 -34.44
N GLY A 17 4.94 -4.15 -34.85
CA GLY A 17 4.59 -3.88 -36.24
C GLY A 17 5.34 -2.67 -36.81
N LEU A 18 5.44 -1.58 -36.04
CA LEU A 18 6.20 -0.39 -36.41
C LEU A 18 7.71 -0.67 -36.51
N SER A 19 8.27 -1.48 -35.60
CA SER A 19 9.69 -1.88 -35.66
C SER A 19 9.99 -2.73 -36.89
N VAL A 20 9.10 -3.66 -37.26
CA VAL A 20 9.24 -4.46 -38.50
C VAL A 20 9.11 -3.57 -39.73
N PHE A 21 8.15 -2.65 -39.75
CA PHE A 21 8.00 -1.70 -40.86
C PHE A 21 9.24 -0.80 -41.01
N ALA A 22 9.79 -0.28 -39.91
CA ALA A 22 11.03 0.49 -39.91
C ALA A 22 12.24 -0.35 -40.38
N LEU A 23 12.27 -1.65 -40.07
CA LEU A 23 13.29 -2.56 -40.59
C LEU A 23 13.18 -2.70 -42.11
N LEU A 24 11.97 -2.89 -42.66
CA LEU A 24 11.77 -2.98 -44.10
C LEU A 24 12.16 -1.68 -44.83
N LEU A 25 11.80 -0.53 -44.27
CA LEU A 25 12.20 0.78 -44.80
C LEU A 25 13.72 1.00 -44.75
N SER A 26 14.38 0.60 -43.65
CA SER A 26 15.84 0.75 -43.53
C SER A 26 16.61 -0.19 -44.47
N VAL A 27 16.10 -1.40 -44.71
CA VAL A 27 16.65 -2.31 -45.74
C VAL A 27 16.50 -1.70 -47.14
N PHE A 28 15.32 -1.16 -47.46
CA PHE A 28 15.09 -0.48 -48.75
C PHE A 28 16.05 0.72 -48.93
N SER A 29 16.19 1.56 -47.88
CA SER A 29 17.11 2.69 -47.90
C SER A 29 18.57 2.28 -48.12
N LEU A 30 19.02 1.19 -47.48
CA LEU A 30 20.36 0.66 -47.65
C LEU A 30 20.62 0.16 -49.08
N LEU A 31 19.63 -0.50 -49.70
CA LEU A 31 19.76 -1.04 -51.05
C LEU A 31 19.72 0.04 -52.15
N VAL A 32 18.91 1.08 -51.96
CA VAL A 32 18.72 2.13 -52.98
C VAL A 32 19.72 3.26 -52.84
N PHE A 33 19.98 3.71 -51.61
CA PHE A 33 20.79 4.91 -51.35
C PHE A 33 22.17 4.59 -50.76
N GLY A 34 22.47 3.32 -50.42
CA GLY A 34 23.73 2.94 -49.79
C GLY A 34 23.95 3.54 -48.40
N ALA A 35 22.92 4.15 -47.81
CA ALA A 35 22.98 4.89 -46.56
C ALA A 35 21.90 4.40 -45.59
N GLY A 36 22.17 4.50 -44.28
CA GLY A 36 21.23 4.08 -43.22
C GLY A 36 21.63 2.81 -42.46
N LEU A 37 22.91 2.45 -42.44
CA LEU A 37 23.39 1.28 -41.68
C LEU A 37 23.04 1.38 -40.18
N ALA A 38 23.13 2.58 -39.60
CA ALA A 38 22.77 2.81 -38.20
C ALA A 38 21.28 2.58 -37.91
N THR A 39 20.38 3.06 -38.78
CA THR A 39 18.93 2.89 -38.62
C THR A 39 18.52 1.44 -38.83
N PHE A 40 19.16 0.75 -39.76
CA PHE A 40 19.01 -0.70 -39.95
C PHE A 40 19.43 -1.49 -38.71
N LEU A 41 20.62 -1.23 -38.16
CA LEU A 41 21.08 -1.91 -36.95
C LEU A 41 20.12 -1.67 -35.78
N LEU A 42 19.65 -0.44 -35.58
CA LEU A 42 18.70 -0.12 -34.52
C LEU A 42 17.38 -0.89 -34.70
N ALA A 43 16.81 -0.88 -35.92
CA ALA A 43 15.57 -1.59 -36.21
C ALA A 43 15.74 -3.11 -36.07
N ALA A 44 16.87 -3.67 -36.49
CA ALA A 44 17.20 -5.08 -36.36
C ALA A 44 17.29 -5.52 -34.89
N ILE A 45 17.92 -4.71 -34.04
CA ILE A 45 17.98 -4.96 -32.58
C ILE A 45 16.58 -4.94 -31.98
N LEU A 46 15.76 -3.93 -32.31
CA LEU A 46 14.38 -3.81 -31.80
C LEU A 46 13.52 -5.02 -32.19
N VAL A 47 13.59 -5.46 -33.45
CA VAL A 47 12.88 -6.66 -33.92
C VAL A 47 13.42 -7.91 -33.23
N GLY A 48 14.73 -8.04 -33.06
CA GLY A 48 15.36 -9.15 -32.33
C GLY A 48 14.89 -9.24 -30.87
N VAL A 49 14.85 -8.11 -30.16
CA VAL A 49 14.31 -8.02 -28.79
C VAL A 49 12.82 -8.38 -28.77
N GLY A 50 12.03 -7.88 -29.72
CA GLY A 50 10.61 -8.22 -29.82
C GLY A 50 10.36 -9.70 -30.04
N VAL A 51 11.16 -10.37 -30.90
CA VAL A 51 11.09 -11.82 -31.10
C VAL A 51 11.49 -12.58 -29.83
N TYR A 52 12.52 -12.11 -29.13
CA TYR A 52 12.93 -12.69 -27.85
C TYR A 52 11.82 -12.58 -26.79
N ASP A 53 11.19 -11.41 -26.67
CA ASP A 53 10.08 -11.16 -25.75
C ASP A 53 8.88 -12.08 -26.01
N LEU A 54 8.58 -12.37 -27.28
CA LEU A 54 7.50 -13.29 -27.68
C LEU A 54 7.80 -14.75 -27.34
N ARG A 55 9.08 -15.16 -27.40
CA ARG A 55 9.51 -16.54 -27.13
C ARG A 55 9.74 -16.82 -25.65
N GLN A 56 10.09 -15.81 -24.86
CA GLN A 56 10.38 -15.98 -23.44
C GLN A 56 9.12 -16.38 -22.64
N THR A 57 9.24 -17.43 -21.80
CA THR A 57 8.15 -17.92 -20.94
C THR A 57 8.15 -17.32 -19.54
N LYS A 58 9.25 -16.68 -19.12
CA LYS A 58 9.43 -16.21 -17.72
C LYS A 58 8.63 -14.94 -17.37
N ARG A 59 8.33 -14.07 -18.35
CA ARG A 59 7.69 -12.76 -18.12
C ARG A 59 6.45 -12.58 -19.00
N SER A 60 5.28 -12.86 -18.44
CA SER A 60 3.98 -12.79 -19.12
C SER A 60 3.66 -11.40 -19.70
N ILE A 61 4.18 -10.33 -19.09
CA ILE A 61 3.96 -8.95 -19.55
C ILE A 61 4.70 -8.70 -20.88
N LEU A 62 5.98 -9.09 -20.99
CA LEU A 62 6.77 -8.91 -22.21
C LEU A 62 6.20 -9.72 -23.38
N ARG A 63 5.68 -10.92 -23.10
CA ARG A 63 5.06 -11.77 -24.11
C ARG A 63 3.77 -11.18 -24.69
N ASN A 64 3.00 -10.47 -23.85
CA ASN A 64 1.75 -9.82 -24.27
C ASN A 64 1.97 -8.43 -24.88
N TYR A 65 3.10 -7.78 -24.57
CA TYR A 65 3.44 -6.42 -25.00
C TYR A 65 4.95 -6.36 -25.36
N PRO A 66 5.35 -6.96 -26.50
CA PRO A 66 6.76 -7.01 -26.90
C PRO A 66 7.30 -5.60 -27.12
N ILE A 67 8.57 -5.37 -26.76
CA ILE A 67 9.28 -4.07 -26.83
C ILE A 67 8.72 -3.05 -25.83
N ILE A 68 7.44 -2.68 -25.91
CA ILE A 68 6.83 -1.64 -25.06
C ILE A 68 6.76 -2.06 -23.58
N GLY A 69 6.68 -3.35 -23.29
CA GLY A 69 6.69 -3.87 -21.92
C GLY A 69 7.96 -3.52 -21.14
N HIS A 70 9.09 -3.28 -21.81
CA HIS A 70 10.33 -2.84 -21.18
C HIS A 70 10.23 -1.45 -20.55
N LEU A 71 9.40 -0.56 -21.12
CA LEU A 71 9.15 0.76 -20.55
C LEU A 71 8.54 0.68 -19.15
N ARG A 72 7.66 -0.30 -18.91
CA ARG A 72 7.08 -0.52 -17.58
C ARG A 72 8.17 -0.85 -16.56
N PHE A 73 9.11 -1.74 -16.90
CA PHE A 73 10.18 -2.14 -16.00
C PHE A 73 11.19 -1.01 -15.77
N MET A 74 11.46 -0.20 -16.81
CA MET A 74 12.27 1.02 -16.70
C MET A 74 11.62 2.03 -15.74
N LEU A 75 10.31 2.29 -15.89
CA LEU A 75 9.58 3.18 -15.00
C LEU A 75 9.46 2.62 -13.57
N GLU A 76 9.33 1.29 -13.43
CA GLU A 76 9.31 0.63 -12.12
C GLU A 76 10.64 0.78 -11.39
N PHE A 77 11.76 0.75 -12.10
CA PHE A 77 13.08 1.00 -11.56
C PHE A 77 13.28 2.47 -11.13
N VAL A 78 12.79 3.42 -11.94
CA VAL A 78 12.92 4.87 -11.67
C VAL A 78 11.91 5.37 -10.62
N ARG A 79 10.77 4.69 -10.48
CA ARG A 79 9.69 5.03 -9.52
C ARG A 79 10.18 5.28 -8.08
N PRO A 80 10.99 4.42 -7.43
CA PRO A 80 11.46 4.65 -6.07
C PRO A 80 12.32 5.92 -5.95
N GLU A 81 13.15 6.23 -6.95
CA GLU A 81 14.00 7.43 -6.94
C GLU A 81 13.14 8.69 -7.07
N ILE A 82 12.21 8.73 -8.04
CA ILE A 82 11.28 9.87 -8.18
C ILE A 82 10.49 10.06 -6.90
N ARG A 83 9.98 8.98 -6.31
CA ARG A 83 9.22 9.07 -5.06
C ARG A 83 10.10 9.60 -3.92
N GLN A 84 11.30 9.07 -3.75
CA GLN A 84 12.19 9.45 -2.65
C GLN A 84 12.72 10.89 -2.72
N TYR A 85 12.90 11.46 -3.93
CA TYR A 85 13.52 12.78 -4.09
C TYR A 85 12.54 13.90 -4.44
N PHE A 86 11.43 13.60 -5.13
CA PHE A 86 10.51 14.62 -5.64
C PHE A 86 9.13 14.61 -4.98
N ILE A 87 8.69 13.50 -4.37
CA ILE A 87 7.29 13.32 -3.94
C ILE A 87 7.16 13.06 -2.44
N GLU A 88 8.00 12.21 -1.85
CA GLU A 88 7.87 11.80 -0.45
C GLU A 88 8.28 12.95 0.48
N SER A 89 7.29 13.58 1.10
CA SER A 89 7.50 14.41 2.29
C SER A 89 8.03 13.54 3.44
N ASP A 90 8.80 14.10 4.37
CA ASP A 90 9.46 13.38 5.48
C ASP A 90 8.51 12.48 6.31
N ASN A 91 7.19 12.67 6.18
CA ASN A 91 6.10 12.02 6.90
C ASN A 91 5.27 10.97 6.11
N GLU A 92 5.46 10.78 4.80
CA GLU A 92 4.67 9.78 4.06
C GLU A 92 5.20 8.33 4.24
N ALA A 93 4.29 7.41 4.54
CA ALA A 93 4.60 6.06 4.98
C ALA A 93 4.57 5.04 3.83
N THR A 94 5.64 4.25 3.68
CA THR A 94 5.68 2.76 3.79
C THR A 94 7.03 2.17 3.29
N PRO A 95 7.66 1.14 3.94
CA PRO A 95 7.38 0.54 5.26
C PRO A 95 8.12 1.22 6.43
N PHE A 96 9.11 2.09 6.13
CA PHE A 96 9.78 2.95 7.10
C PHE A 96 9.84 4.37 6.54
N SER A 97 9.50 5.36 7.36
CA SER A 97 9.59 6.78 6.98
C SER A 97 11.05 7.18 6.71
N ARG A 98 11.26 8.27 5.96
CA ARG A 98 12.61 8.82 5.74
C ARG A 98 13.28 9.16 7.08
N SER A 99 12.50 9.69 8.03
CA SER A 99 12.97 9.96 9.39
C SER A 99 13.50 8.70 10.09
N GLN A 100 12.77 7.58 10.05
CA GLN A 100 13.20 6.30 10.63
C GLN A 100 14.49 5.75 9.97
N ARG A 101 14.61 5.82 8.64
CA ARG A 101 15.83 5.38 7.95
C ARG A 101 17.02 6.27 8.29
N SER A 102 16.82 7.59 8.30
CA SER A 102 17.88 8.55 8.63
C SER A 102 18.42 8.32 10.04
N LEU A 103 17.54 8.01 11.00
CA LEU A 103 17.88 7.70 12.38
C LEU A 103 18.70 6.40 12.50
N VAL A 104 18.36 5.35 11.74
CA VAL A 104 19.17 4.12 11.67
C VAL A 104 20.56 4.40 11.09
N TYR A 105 20.65 5.18 10.00
CA TYR A 105 21.93 5.55 9.40
C TYR A 105 22.79 6.44 10.30
N GLN A 106 22.18 7.40 11.00
CA GLN A 106 22.89 8.28 11.95
C GLN A 106 23.47 7.48 13.12
N ARG A 107 22.71 6.53 13.66
CA ARG A 107 23.20 5.58 14.68
C ARG A 107 24.33 4.70 14.18
N ALA A 108 24.22 4.17 12.96
CA ALA A 108 25.26 3.33 12.37
C ALA A 108 26.57 4.09 12.12
N LYS A 109 26.49 5.42 11.92
CA LYS A 109 27.65 6.29 11.69
C LYS A 109 28.19 6.96 12.96
N GLY A 110 27.57 6.73 14.12
CA GLY A 110 27.99 7.34 15.39
C GLY A 110 27.68 8.84 15.49
N GLU A 111 26.80 9.37 14.64
CA GLU A 111 26.40 10.78 14.70
C GLU A 111 25.29 11.00 15.75
N PRO A 112 25.27 12.16 16.44
CA PRO A 112 24.29 12.43 17.48
C PRO A 112 22.84 12.47 16.94
N ASP A 113 22.07 11.44 17.30
CA ASP A 113 20.66 11.18 16.93
C ASP A 113 19.63 12.00 17.75
N LYS A 114 20.03 13.13 18.33
CA LYS A 114 19.16 13.89 19.25
C LYS A 114 18.32 14.91 18.49
N ARG A 115 17.17 14.50 17.99
CA ARG A 115 16.11 15.41 17.56
C ARG A 115 15.19 15.72 18.76
N PRO A 116 14.85 16.99 19.02
CA PRO A 116 13.87 17.32 20.05
C PRO A 116 12.53 16.64 19.73
N PHE A 117 11.88 16.07 20.76
CA PHE A 117 10.61 15.34 20.68
C PHE A 117 9.41 16.28 20.44
N GLY A 118 9.52 17.16 19.45
CA GLY A 118 8.35 17.87 18.93
C GLY A 118 7.47 16.89 18.15
N THR A 119 6.16 16.97 18.35
CA THR A 119 5.20 16.28 17.48
C THR A 119 5.36 16.83 16.06
N GLN A 120 5.62 15.95 15.10
CA GLN A 120 5.69 16.28 13.66
C GLN A 120 4.30 16.27 12.99
N LEU A 121 3.26 15.90 13.75
CA LEU A 121 1.87 15.94 13.32
C LEU A 121 1.34 17.37 13.44
N ASP A 122 0.51 17.78 12.48
CA ASP A 122 -0.19 19.04 12.58
C ASP A 122 -1.28 18.94 13.66
N VAL A 123 -0.97 19.47 14.84
CA VAL A 123 -1.88 19.47 16.00
C VAL A 123 -3.07 20.41 15.84
N HIS A 124 -3.06 21.25 14.80
CA HIS A 124 -4.15 22.17 14.46
C HIS A 124 -4.97 21.69 13.24
N ALA A 125 -4.59 20.56 12.64
CA ALA A 125 -5.33 20.00 11.53
C ALA A 125 -6.76 19.61 11.94
N GLU A 126 -7.70 19.80 11.02
CA GLU A 126 -9.09 19.42 11.21
C GLU A 126 -9.20 17.90 11.45
N GLY A 127 -9.79 17.51 12.59
CA GLY A 127 -9.88 16.12 13.04
C GLY A 127 -8.77 15.66 13.99
N TYR A 128 -7.77 16.49 14.29
CA TYR A 128 -6.82 16.23 15.37
C TYR A 128 -7.44 16.62 16.72
N GLU A 129 -7.82 15.64 17.52
CA GLU A 129 -8.42 15.86 18.84
C GLU A 129 -7.41 15.59 19.95
N TRP A 130 -7.35 16.48 20.94
CA TRP A 130 -6.51 16.34 22.13
C TRP A 130 -7.36 16.49 23.39
N VAL A 131 -7.15 15.59 24.35
CA VAL A 131 -7.80 15.65 25.67
C VAL A 131 -6.80 16.19 26.68
N ASN A 132 -7.08 17.39 27.22
CA ASN A 132 -6.28 17.97 28.29
C ASN A 132 -6.62 17.36 29.65
N HIS A 133 -5.60 17.20 30.50
CA HIS A 133 -5.81 16.80 31.87
C HIS A 133 -6.54 17.91 32.65
N SER A 134 -7.59 17.53 33.39
CA SER A 134 -8.26 18.43 34.33
C SER A 134 -7.66 18.26 35.73
N VAL A 135 -7.19 19.35 36.32
CA VAL A 135 -6.72 19.40 37.72
C VAL A 135 -7.85 19.44 38.75
N ALA A 136 -9.10 19.58 38.30
CA ALA A 136 -10.29 19.61 39.13
C ALA A 136 -11.17 18.37 38.87
N PRO A 137 -10.93 17.25 39.56
CA PRO A 137 -11.69 16.02 39.36
C PRO A 137 -13.13 16.18 39.83
N THR A 138 -14.09 15.74 39.02
CA THR A 138 -15.52 15.73 39.34
C THR A 138 -15.96 14.33 39.80
N LYS A 139 -16.86 14.24 40.78
CA LYS A 139 -17.45 12.96 41.21
C LYS A 139 -18.60 12.58 40.28
N ILE A 140 -18.51 11.40 39.68
CA ILE A 140 -19.55 10.85 38.82
C ILE A 140 -20.45 9.95 39.67
N ALA A 141 -21.77 10.07 39.50
CA ALA A 141 -22.75 9.33 40.31
C ALA A 141 -22.73 7.81 40.05
N SER A 142 -22.35 7.39 38.83
CA SER A 142 -22.29 6.00 38.42
C SER A 142 -21.02 5.70 37.65
N HIS A 143 -20.54 4.46 37.77
CA HIS A 143 -19.42 3.92 37.01
C HIS A 143 -19.91 2.95 35.91
N ASP A 144 -21.23 2.90 35.68
CA ASP A 144 -21.86 2.06 34.67
C ASP A 144 -22.15 2.87 33.40
N PHE A 145 -21.15 2.99 32.54
CA PHE A 145 -21.23 3.71 31.27
C PHE A 145 -21.80 2.79 30.17
N ARG A 146 -23.05 2.37 30.33
CA ARG A 146 -23.78 1.57 29.35
C ARG A 146 -24.89 2.37 28.70
N ILE A 147 -25.07 2.14 27.41
CA ILE A 147 -26.14 2.73 26.60
C ILE A 147 -26.94 1.63 25.92
N THR A 148 -28.24 1.87 25.74
CA THR A 148 -29.09 0.98 24.94
C THR A 148 -28.90 1.33 23.48
N ILE A 149 -28.54 0.34 22.67
CA ILE A 149 -28.42 0.48 21.22
C ILE A 149 -29.62 -0.19 20.57
N GLY A 150 -30.23 0.51 19.60
CA GLY A 150 -31.37 -0.01 18.84
C GLY A 150 -32.69 0.06 19.60
N GLU A 151 -32.90 1.11 20.39
CA GLU A 151 -34.19 1.41 21.02
C GLU A 151 -35.30 1.47 19.94
N GLY A 152 -36.37 0.68 20.11
CA GLY A 152 -37.45 0.55 19.12
C GLY A 152 -37.23 -0.50 18.01
N THR A 153 -36.11 -1.25 18.02
CA THR A 153 -35.89 -2.36 17.08
C THR A 153 -36.32 -3.71 17.67
N ALA A 154 -36.35 -4.78 16.86
CA ALA A 154 -36.75 -6.11 17.31
C ALA A 154 -35.82 -6.75 18.37
N GLN A 155 -34.58 -6.25 18.51
CA GLN A 155 -33.58 -6.77 19.45
C GLN A 155 -32.71 -5.63 20.00
N PRO A 156 -33.23 -4.77 20.89
CA PRO A 156 -32.42 -3.77 21.57
C PRO A 156 -31.42 -4.44 22.50
N TYR A 157 -30.22 -3.89 22.63
CA TYR A 157 -29.21 -4.44 23.54
C TYR A 157 -28.44 -3.35 24.28
N SER A 158 -28.05 -3.64 25.52
CA SER A 158 -27.25 -2.73 26.35
C SER A 158 -25.76 -3.00 26.16
N ALA A 159 -25.04 -2.00 25.67
CA ALA A 159 -23.60 -2.07 25.43
C ALA A 159 -22.85 -1.02 26.25
N SER A 160 -21.63 -1.34 26.68
CA SER A 160 -20.75 -0.34 27.27
C SER A 160 -20.24 0.63 26.19
N VAL A 161 -20.10 1.90 26.56
CA VAL A 161 -19.43 2.91 25.72
C VAL A 161 -17.96 2.55 25.51
N PHE A 162 -17.33 1.93 26.51
CA PHE A 162 -15.94 1.48 26.43
C PHE A 162 -15.89 0.02 25.97
N ASN A 163 -15.45 -0.22 24.73
CA ASN A 163 -15.29 -1.57 24.20
C ASN A 163 -13.83 -1.89 23.90
N ILE A 164 -13.53 -3.19 23.80
CA ILE A 164 -12.19 -3.66 23.49
C ILE A 164 -12.06 -3.73 21.96
N SER A 165 -11.18 -2.88 21.41
CA SER A 165 -10.85 -2.86 19.99
C SER A 165 -10.24 -4.19 19.51
N ALA A 166 -10.36 -4.44 18.21
CA ALA A 166 -9.73 -5.59 17.56
C ALA A 166 -8.21 -5.47 17.61
N MET A 167 -7.57 -6.14 18.56
CA MET A 167 -6.12 -6.17 18.71
C MET A 167 -5.56 -7.50 18.20
N SER A 168 -4.47 -7.44 17.43
CA SER A 168 -3.71 -8.62 17.01
C SER A 168 -2.97 -9.21 18.21
N PHE A 169 -2.88 -10.55 18.29
CA PHE A 169 -2.15 -11.26 19.35
C PHE A 169 -0.68 -10.82 19.44
N GLY A 170 -0.06 -10.41 18.33
CA GLY A 170 1.32 -9.91 18.31
C GLY A 170 1.51 -8.49 18.86
N ALA A 171 0.43 -7.74 19.08
CA ALA A 171 0.48 -6.36 19.59
C ALA A 171 0.35 -6.27 21.12
N LEU A 172 -0.03 -7.38 21.79
CA LEU A 172 -0.22 -7.44 23.23
C LEU A 172 0.75 -8.46 23.82
N SER A 173 1.30 -8.15 25.00
CA SER A 173 2.13 -9.11 25.73
C SER A 173 1.30 -10.31 26.19
N ALA A 174 1.95 -11.46 26.38
CA ALA A 174 1.30 -12.67 26.87
C ALA A 174 0.57 -12.46 28.21
N ASN A 175 1.05 -11.53 29.05
CA ASN A 175 0.44 -11.19 30.33
C ASN A 175 -0.74 -10.21 30.21
N ALA A 176 -0.80 -9.39 29.14
CA ALA A 176 -1.91 -8.46 28.92
C ALA A 176 -3.19 -9.20 28.48
N ILE A 177 -3.04 -10.32 27.77
CA ILE A 177 -4.19 -11.07 27.23
C ILE A 177 -5.10 -11.64 28.34
N PRO A 178 -4.59 -12.31 29.39
CA PRO A 178 -5.41 -12.73 30.53
C PRO A 178 -6.10 -11.56 31.24
N GLY A 179 -5.39 -10.45 31.46
CA GLY A 179 -5.94 -9.26 32.13
C GLY A 179 -7.11 -8.64 31.35
N VAL A 180 -6.97 -8.51 30.04
CA VAL A 180 -8.03 -8.01 29.14
C VAL A 180 -9.21 -8.98 29.10
N LYS A 181 -8.96 -10.30 29.06
CA LYS A 181 -10.02 -11.31 29.10
C LYS A 181 -10.82 -11.25 30.41
N GLN A 182 -10.14 -11.12 31.55
CA GLN A 182 -10.79 -10.99 32.85
C GLN A 182 -11.61 -9.71 32.93
N GLY A 183 -11.04 -8.56 32.52
CA GLY A 183 -11.75 -7.28 32.50
C GLY A 183 -12.99 -7.31 31.61
N ARG A 184 -12.92 -7.96 30.44
CA ARG A 184 -14.06 -8.14 29.54
C ARG A 184 -15.22 -8.89 30.20
N GLN A 185 -14.93 -9.96 30.94
CA GLN A 185 -15.95 -10.76 31.60
C GLN A 185 -16.59 -9.99 32.76
N THR A 186 -15.76 -9.41 33.64
CA THR A 186 -16.25 -8.67 34.82
C THR A 186 -17.11 -7.47 34.44
N ARG A 187 -16.77 -6.76 33.35
CA ARG A 187 -17.47 -5.55 32.90
C ARG A 187 -18.47 -5.80 31.77
N GLN A 188 -18.63 -7.06 31.34
CA GLN A 188 -19.49 -7.46 30.21
C GLN A 188 -19.29 -6.56 28.97
N LEU A 189 -18.03 -6.41 28.56
CA LEU A 189 -17.63 -5.59 27.41
C LEU A 189 -17.70 -6.37 26.11
N CYS A 190 -18.06 -5.68 25.02
CA CYS A 190 -17.94 -6.25 23.69
C CYS A 190 -16.48 -6.16 23.21
N ALA A 191 -16.01 -7.21 22.54
CA ALA A 191 -14.68 -7.23 21.93
C ALA A 191 -14.81 -7.56 20.45
N ARG A 192 -14.22 -6.75 19.58
CA ARG A 192 -14.07 -7.09 18.16
C ARG A 192 -12.87 -8.01 18.01
N HIS A 193 -12.98 -9.03 17.16
CA HIS A 193 -11.87 -9.92 16.87
C HIS A 193 -11.08 -9.37 15.68
N GLY A 194 -9.76 -9.19 15.84
CA GLY A 194 -8.87 -8.94 14.72
C GLY A 194 -8.80 -10.15 13.80
N ARG A 195 -8.44 -9.97 12.53
CA ARG A 195 -8.28 -11.07 11.57
C ARG A 195 -7.34 -12.12 12.18
N GLY A 196 -7.86 -13.31 12.50
CA GLY A 196 -7.08 -14.42 13.02
C GLY A 196 -7.62 -15.16 14.25
N LEU A 197 -8.78 -14.79 14.82
CA LEU A 197 -9.29 -15.52 15.98
C LEU A 197 -10.82 -15.66 15.99
N HIS A 198 -11.30 -16.90 15.96
CA HIS A 198 -12.62 -17.30 16.45
C HIS A 198 -12.48 -17.56 17.96
N LEU A 199 -12.79 -16.60 18.83
CA LEU A 199 -13.16 -16.94 20.21
C LEU A 199 -14.68 -16.98 20.27
N SER A 200 -15.19 -18.11 20.73
CA SER A 200 -16.60 -18.34 20.90
C SER A 200 -17.24 -17.23 21.73
N PRO A 201 -18.46 -16.78 21.38
CA PRO A 201 -19.19 -15.80 22.18
C PRO A 201 -19.33 -16.31 23.62
N PRO A 202 -19.36 -15.41 24.63
CA PRO A 202 -19.66 -15.83 25.99
C PRO A 202 -21.00 -16.59 26.00
N PRO A 203 -21.14 -17.64 26.83
CA PRO A 203 -22.39 -18.40 26.91
C PRO A 203 -23.51 -17.41 27.21
N ARG A 204 -24.50 -17.35 26.31
CA ARG A 204 -25.75 -16.64 26.60
C ARG A 204 -26.31 -17.32 27.83
N ALA A 205 -26.43 -16.58 28.92
CA ALA A 205 -27.22 -17.00 30.06
C ALA A 205 -28.62 -17.28 29.53
N ARG A 206 -28.95 -18.58 29.36
CA ARG A 206 -30.33 -19.01 29.13
C ARG A 206 -31.08 -18.62 30.40
N ARG A 207 -32.04 -17.72 30.26
CA ARG A 207 -33.19 -17.70 31.16
C ARG A 207 -34.09 -18.87 30.80
#